data_AF-A0A1H1Q620-F1
#
_entry.id   AF-A0A1H1Q620-F1
#
_cell.length_a   1.000
_cell.length_b   1.000
_cell.length_c   1.000
_cell.angle_alpha   90.00
_cell.angle_beta   90.00
_cell.angle_gamma   90.00
#
_symmetry.space_group_name_H-M   'P 1'
#
loop_
_entity.id
_entity.type
_entity.pdbx_description
1 polymer ?
#
loop_
_entity_poly.entity_id
_entity_poly.type
_entity_poly.pdbx_seq_one_letter_code
_entity_poly.pdbx_strand_id
1 'polypeptide(L)' 'MNYAEFTNDSLTMMYEAVRGALAADDALRGEGEEPRFRVRETPEWKLHASALEAEMLKRGMFFGAIDWSSGQPDLPFER' A
#
# COMPACT_ATOMS: atom_id res chain seq x y z
N MET A 1 4.26 0.19 -14.86
CA MET A 1 5.64 0.71 -14.70
C MET A 1 6.60 -0.47 -14.88
N ASN A 2 7.81 -0.27 -15.41
CA ASN A 2 8.79 -1.36 -15.55
C ASN A 2 9.68 -1.43 -14.30
N TYR A 3 9.38 -2.35 -13.38
CA TYR A 3 10.16 -2.53 -12.15
C TYR A 3 11.40 -3.43 -12.33
N ALA A 4 11.55 -4.08 -13.49
CA ALA A 4 12.64 -5.02 -13.73
C ALA A 4 14.04 -4.36 -13.66
N GLU A 5 14.14 -3.09 -14.04
CA GLU A 5 15.40 -2.34 -14.08
C GLU A 5 15.87 -1.85 -12.70
N PHE A 6 15.01 -1.86 -11.68
CA PHE A 6 15.36 -1.40 -10.34
C PHE A 6 16.06 -2.49 -9.54
N THR A 7 16.95 -2.10 -8.63
CA THR A 7 17.59 -3.02 -7.68
C THR A 7 16.61 -3.47 -6.61
N ASN A 8 16.91 -4.59 -5.95
CA ASN A 8 16.10 -5.09 -4.83
C ASN A 8 15.97 -4.05 -3.70
N ASP A 9 17.05 -3.31 -3.41
CA ASP A 9 17.03 -2.27 -2.38
C ASP A 9 16.10 -1.12 -2.78
N SER A 10 16.14 -0.68 -4.04
CA SER A 10 15.24 0.37 -4.54
C SER A 10 13.77 -0.07 -4.53
N LEU A 11 13.48 -1.33 -4.90
CA LEU A 11 12.11 -1.87 -4.78
C LEU A 11 11.62 -1.86 -3.34
N THR A 12 12.48 -2.25 -2.40
CA THR A 12 12.18 -2.21 -0.96
C THR A 12 11.90 -0.78 -0.50
N MET A 13 12.74 0.19 -0.88
CA MET A 13 12.52 1.59 -0.52
C MET A 13 11.20 2.16 -1.06
N MET A 14 10.87 1.86 -2.33
CA MET A 14 9.59 2.30 -2.91
C MET A 14 8.41 1.67 -2.18
N TYR A 15 8.51 0.38 -1.87
CA TYR A 15 7.46 -0.34 -1.17
C TYR A 15 7.26 0.19 0.25
N GLU A 16 8.35 0.43 0.99
CA GLU A 16 8.30 1.04 2.31
C GLU A 16 7.77 2.47 2.28
N ALA A 17 8.00 3.24 1.20
CA ALA A 17 7.39 4.55 1.03
C ALA A 17 5.86 4.46 0.94
N VAL A 18 5.33 3.48 0.19
CA VAL A 18 3.88 3.23 0.14
C VAL A 18 3.34 2.83 1.52
N ARG A 19 4.03 1.92 2.22
CA ARG A 19 3.63 1.48 3.57
C ARG A 19 3.66 2.62 4.58
N GLY A 20 4.67 3.48 4.52
CA GLY A 20 4.80 4.66 5.39
C GLY A 20 3.69 5.68 5.13
N ALA A 21 3.35 5.94 3.86
CA ALA A 21 2.22 6.80 3.52
C ALA A 21 0.89 6.24 4.04
N LEU A 22 0.69 4.92 3.92
CA LEU A 22 -0.50 4.24 4.44
C LEU A 22 -0.59 4.33 5.96
N ALA A 23 0.51 4.05 6.66
CA ALA A 23 0.55 4.12 8.12
C ALA A 23 0.28 5.54 8.64
N ALA A 24 0.76 6.57 7.92
CA ALA A 24 0.48 7.96 8.25
C ALA A 24 -1.02 8.30 8.07
N ASP A 25 -1.64 7.82 6.98
CA ASP A 25 -3.07 8.01 6.77
C ASP A 25 -3.94 7.28 7.79
N ASP A 26 -3.59 6.03 8.11
CA ASP A 26 -4.30 5.22 9.10
C ASP A 26 -4.19 5.85 10.51
N ALA A 27 -3.04 6.46 10.84
CA ALA A 27 -2.85 7.22 12.09
C ALA A 27 -3.74 8.48 12.15
N LEU A 28 -3.74 9.30 11.09
CA LEU A 28 -4.59 10.50 11.00
C LEU A 28 -6.07 10.15 11.12
N ARG A 29 -6.51 9.09 10.43
CA ARG A 29 -7.89 8.59 10.55
C ARG A 29 -8.24 8.14 11.97
N GLY A 30 -7.29 7.51 12.67
CA GLY A 30 -7.45 7.14 14.08
C GLY A 30 -7.65 8.33 15.01
N GLU A 31 -7.14 9.50 14.64
CA GLU A 31 -7.30 10.78 15.35
C GLU A 31 -8.55 11.55 14.90
N GLY A 32 -9.31 11.02 13.94
CA GLY A 32 -10.47 11.70 13.34
C GLY A 32 -10.08 12.80 12.34
N GLU A 33 -8.82 12.83 11.92
CA GLU A 33 -8.32 13.75 10.90
C GLU A 33 -8.41 13.14 9.48
N GLU A 34 -8.38 14.02 8.49
CA GLU A 34 -8.39 13.62 7.09
C GLU A 34 -7.04 13.00 6.68
N PRO A 35 -7.03 11.88 5.95
CA PRO A 35 -5.80 11.27 5.46
C PRO A 35 -5.06 12.22 4.50
N ARG A 36 -3.75 12.35 4.70
CA ARG A 36 -2.88 13.25 3.95
C ARG A 36 -2.59 12.76 2.54
N PHE A 37 -2.28 11.47 2.41
CA PHE A 37 -1.85 10.84 1.16
C PHE A 37 -2.99 10.16 0.41
N ARG A 38 -4.09 9.87 1.13
CA ARG A 38 -5.30 9.22 0.63
C ARG A 38 -5.01 7.88 -0.03
N VAL A 39 -4.10 7.10 0.56
CA VAL A 39 -3.57 5.85 -0.01
C VAL A 39 -4.67 4.84 -0.30
N ARG A 40 -5.66 4.71 0.60
CA ARG A 40 -6.80 3.79 0.41
C ARG A 40 -7.87 4.32 -0.54
N GLU A 41 -7.92 5.64 -0.77
CA GLU A 41 -8.95 6.28 -1.60
C GLU A 41 -8.51 6.48 -3.05
N THR A 42 -7.21 6.45 -3.32
CA THR A 42 -6.62 6.71 -4.63
C THR A 42 -6.12 5.40 -5.24
N PRO A 43 -6.84 4.81 -6.23
CA PRO A 43 -6.57 3.46 -6.77
C PRO A 43 -5.15 3.25 -7.30
N GLU A 44 -4.50 4.31 -7.76
CA GLU A 44 -3.14 4.29 -8.30
C GLU A 44 -2.11 3.82 -7.28
N TRP A 45 -2.31 4.09 -5.98
CA TRP A 45 -1.44 3.56 -4.92
C TRP A 45 -1.49 2.05 -4.84
N LYS A 46 -2.70 1.46 -4.90
CA LYS A 46 -2.86 0.01 -4.89
C LYS A 46 -2.24 -0.61 -6.13
N LEU A 47 -2.46 -0.01 -7.31
CA LEU A 47 -1.83 -0.47 -8.55
C LEU A 47 -0.30 -0.42 -8.47
N HIS A 48 0.25 0.67 -7.92
CA HIS A 48 1.68 0.86 -7.73
C HIS A 48 2.26 -0.21 -6.78
N ALA A 49 1.63 -0.40 -5.62
CA ALA A 49 2.04 -1.38 -4.62
C ALA A 49 1.98 -2.80 -5.16
N SER A 50 0.87 -3.21 -5.79
CA SER A 50 0.74 -4.57 -6.34
C SER A 50 1.76 -4.86 -7.43
N ALA A 51 2.15 -3.85 -8.21
CA ALA A 51 3.19 -4.01 -9.22
C ALA A 51 4.60 -4.15 -8.61
N LEU A 52 4.88 -3.46 -7.49
CA LEU A 52 6.10 -3.67 -6.70
C LEU A 52 6.12 -5.08 -6.09
N GLU A 53 5.03 -5.49 -5.43
CA GLU A 53 4.88 -6.80 -4.80
C GLU A 53 5.08 -7.94 -5.81
N ALA A 54 4.51 -7.81 -7.02
CA ALA A 54 4.68 -8.79 -8.08
C ALA A 54 6.15 -8.95 -8.51
N GLU A 55 6.90 -7.85 -8.64
CA GLU A 55 8.31 -7.90 -9.01
C GLU A 55 9.17 -8.43 -7.85
N MET A 56 8.89 -8.03 -6.61
CA MET A 56 9.57 -8.54 -5.41
C MET A 56 9.34 -10.05 -5.25
N LEU A 57 8.10 -10.52 -5.46
CA LEU A 57 7.75 -11.95 -5.44
C LEU A 57 8.49 -12.72 -6.53
N LYS A 58 8.52 -12.21 -7.76
CA LYS A 58 9.23 -12.82 -8.90
C LYS A 58 10.73 -13.01 -8.60
N ARG A 59 11.31 -12.14 -7.78
CA ARG A 59 12.72 -12.20 -7.36
C ARG A 59 12.97 -13.02 -6.10
N GLY A 60 11.92 -13.58 -5.49
CA GLY A 60 12.03 -14.33 -4.23
C GLY A 60 12.37 -13.44 -3.03
N MET A 61 12.01 -12.16 -3.07
CA MET A 61 12.19 -11.25 -1.95
C MET A 61 11.11 -11.46 -0.88
N PHE A 62 11.49 -11.29 0.38
CA PHE A 62 10.56 -11.29 1.51
C PHE A 62 10.08 -9.87 1.80
N PHE A 63 8.77 -9.68 1.92
CA PHE A 63 8.14 -8.42 2.30
C PHE A 63 6.82 -8.68 3.02
N GLY A 64 6.37 -7.74 3.84
CA GLY A 64 5.05 -7.80 4.46
C GLY A 64 4.01 -7.19 3.54
N ALA A 65 3.13 -8.03 2.97
CA ALA A 65 2.06 -7.59 2.07
C ALA A 65 1.15 -6.55 2.74
N ILE A 66 0.76 -5.53 2.00
CA ILE A 66 -0.19 -4.52 2.50
C ILE A 66 -1.59 -5.16 2.55
N ASP A 67 -2.23 -5.06 3.72
CA ASP A 67 -3.65 -5.39 3.85
C ASP A 67 -4.52 -4.24 3.31
N TRP A 68 -5.10 -4.47 2.14
CA TRP A 68 -6.01 -3.54 1.49
C TRP A 68 -7.46 -3.69 1.94
N SER A 69 -7.79 -4.65 2.80
CA SER A 69 -9.18 -4.88 3.27
C SER A 69 -9.57 -3.96 4.43
N SER A 70 -8.61 -3.55 5.25
CA SER A 70 -8.80 -2.57 6.32
C SER A 70 -9.21 -1.21 5.72
N GLY A 71 -10.31 -0.61 6.17
CA GLY A 71 -10.77 0.70 5.69
C GLY A 71 -11.79 0.69 4.54
N GLN A 72 -12.28 -0.48 4.10
CA GLN A 72 -13.63 -0.52 3.54
C GLN A 72 -14.61 -0.14 4.66
N PRO A 73 -15.57 0.78 4.43
CA PRO A 73 -16.66 0.94 5.38
C PRO A 73 -17.31 -0.43 5.57
N ASP A 74 -17.62 -0.79 6.82
CA ASP A 74 -18.46 -1.95 7.11
C ASP A 74 -19.69 -1.83 6.20
N LEU A 75 -19.77 -2.70 5.19
CA LEU A 75 -20.94 -2.76 4.36
C LEU A 75 -22.08 -3.20 5.29
N PRO A 76 -23.18 -2.44 5.39
CA PRO A 76 -24.31 -2.82 6.21
C PRO A 76 -25.01 -3.94 5.45
N PHE A 77 -24.50 -5.16 5.52
CA PHE A 77 -25.29 -6.30 5.12
C PHE A 77 -26.34 -6.51 6.20
N GLU A 78 -27.59 -6.44 5.73
CA GLU A 78 -28.83 -6.27 6.48
C GLU A 78 -29.10 -7.38 7.52
N ARG A 79 -29.98 -7.02 8.46
CA ARG A 79 -30.55 -7.86 9.55
C ARG A 79 -30.99 -9.25 9.12
#